data_AF-A0A2E6YHB6-F1
#
_entry.id   AF-A0A2E6YHB6-F1
#
_cell.length_a   1.000
_cell.length_b   1.000
_cell.length_c   1.000
_cell.angle_alpha   90.00
_cell.angle_beta   90.00
_cell.angle_gamma   90.00
#
_symmetry.space_group_name_H-M   'P 1'
#
loop_
_entity.id
_entity.type
_entity.pdbx_description
1 polymer ?
#
loop_
_entity_poly.entity_id
_entity_poly.type
_entity_poly.pdbx_seq_one_letter_code
_entity_poly.pdbx_strand_id
1 'polypeptide(L)'
;MAIKSFIENDLGKTPFSYIFSTKDRSNLEIYFKLKDKYEYRFQNEEFEELKTKILNEFGSYDLVIIPETKGRYLKIIAESLSHNVISVSKRCKTDILADLEQQKMMKNERQSLFNVLENMDVIQINKIKGNQRKRFRDILFEKLDFTEWNDKKVLLLDDSVFSGETLIALKESINIDCEIKVIFSKF
;
A
#
# COMPACT_ATOMS: atom_id res chain seq x y z
N MET A 1 -11.49 -12.38 -10.33
CA MET A 1 -10.94 -11.95 -11.63
C MET A 1 -11.21 -10.48 -11.93
N ALA A 2 -12.46 -9.97 -11.80
CA ALA A 2 -12.80 -8.57 -12.12
C ALA A 2 -12.01 -7.48 -11.35
N ILE A 3 -11.75 -7.65 -10.05
CA ILE A 3 -11.08 -6.61 -9.23
C ILE A 3 -9.58 -6.51 -9.54
N LYS A 4 -8.88 -7.61 -9.82
CA LYS A 4 -7.45 -7.57 -10.17
C LYS A 4 -7.26 -6.81 -11.49
N SER A 5 -8.06 -7.15 -12.52
CA SER A 5 -8.05 -6.43 -13.80
C SER A 5 -8.40 -4.95 -13.64
N PHE A 6 -9.34 -4.59 -12.76
CA PHE A 6 -9.63 -3.19 -12.44
C PHE A 6 -8.40 -2.46 -11.89
N ILE A 7 -7.70 -3.06 -10.94
CA ILE A 7 -6.49 -2.48 -10.34
C ILE A 7 -5.39 -2.33 -11.40
N GLU A 8 -5.15 -3.36 -12.21
CA GLU A 8 -4.12 -3.33 -13.26
C GLU A 8 -4.43 -2.29 -14.34
N ASN A 9 -5.71 -2.08 -14.67
CA ASN A 9 -6.12 -1.02 -15.59
C ASN A 9 -5.81 0.37 -15.01
N ASP A 10 -6.08 0.59 -13.73
CA ASP A 10 -5.81 1.86 -13.05
C ASP A 10 -4.31 2.09 -12.78
N LEU A 11 -3.52 1.03 -12.64
CA LEU A 11 -2.05 1.09 -12.57
C LEU A 11 -1.40 1.26 -13.95
N GLY A 12 -2.15 1.65 -15.00
CA GLY A 12 -1.61 1.90 -16.33
C GLY A 12 -1.14 0.64 -17.07
N LYS A 13 -1.73 -0.53 -16.76
CA LYS A 13 -1.30 -1.87 -17.20
C LYS A 13 0.01 -2.35 -16.59
N THR A 14 0.54 -1.68 -15.57
CA THR A 14 1.63 -2.25 -14.76
C THR A 14 1.05 -3.38 -13.91
N PRO A 15 1.33 -4.66 -14.24
CA PRO A 15 0.83 -5.76 -13.43
C PRO A 15 1.51 -5.71 -12.07
N PHE A 16 0.78 -6.07 -11.01
CA PHE A 16 1.38 -6.35 -9.72
C PHE A 16 1.44 -7.86 -9.49
N SER A 17 2.51 -8.32 -8.84
CA SER A 17 2.63 -9.69 -8.37
C SER A 17 2.44 -9.78 -6.86
N TYR A 18 2.06 -10.97 -6.38
CA TYR A 18 1.93 -11.25 -4.95
C TYR A 18 2.34 -12.67 -4.60
N ILE A 19 2.79 -12.86 -3.35
CA ILE A 19 3.30 -14.17 -2.90
C ILE A 19 2.18 -14.99 -2.25
N PHE A 20 1.37 -14.37 -1.41
CA PHE A 20 0.39 -15.07 -0.58
C PHE A 20 -1.04 -14.62 -0.88
N SER A 21 -1.93 -15.58 -1.15
CA SER A 21 -3.36 -15.31 -1.22
C SER A 21 -3.98 -15.38 0.17
N THR A 22 -4.67 -14.33 0.60
CA THR A 22 -5.43 -14.30 1.86
C THR A 22 -6.75 -15.07 1.79
N LYS A 23 -7.05 -15.70 0.64
CA LYS A 23 -8.12 -16.71 0.55
C LYS A 23 -7.73 -18.01 1.25
N ASP A 24 -6.44 -18.28 1.34
CA ASP A 24 -5.92 -19.37 2.16
C ASP A 24 -5.87 -18.91 3.62
N ARG A 25 -6.55 -19.68 4.48
CA ARG A 25 -6.63 -19.39 5.92
C ARG A 25 -5.26 -19.47 6.60
N SER A 26 -4.35 -20.32 6.11
CA SER A 26 -2.99 -20.44 6.67
C SER A 26 -2.19 -19.16 6.50
N ASN A 27 -2.40 -18.42 5.40
CA ASN A 27 -1.74 -17.14 5.13
C ASN A 27 -2.27 -15.97 5.97
N LEU A 28 -3.47 -16.09 6.55
CA LEU A 28 -4.04 -15.01 7.37
C LEU A 28 -3.26 -14.81 8.68
N GLU A 29 -2.76 -15.89 9.27
CA GLU A 29 -1.93 -15.79 10.47
C GLU A 29 -0.63 -15.04 10.19
N ILE A 30 0.05 -15.40 9.10
CA ILE A 30 1.29 -14.73 8.65
C ILE A 30 1.00 -13.25 8.35
N TYR A 31 -0.13 -12.95 7.71
CA TYR A 31 -0.56 -11.56 7.47
C TYR A 31 -0.76 -10.78 8.78
N PHE A 32 -1.41 -11.37 9.79
CA PHE A 32 -1.60 -10.70 11.08
C PHE A 32 -0.29 -10.49 11.83
N LYS A 33 0.63 -11.48 11.79
CA LYS A 33 2.00 -11.34 12.32
C LYS A 33 2.76 -10.20 11.63
N LEU A 34 2.72 -10.13 10.29
CA LEU A 34 3.39 -9.07 9.52
C LEU A 34 2.85 -7.67 9.88
N LYS A 35 1.55 -7.57 10.17
CA LYS A 35 0.87 -6.33 10.55
C LYS A 35 0.98 -5.97 12.03
N ASP A 36 1.65 -6.78 12.86
CA ASP A 36 1.67 -6.66 14.33
C ASP A 36 0.25 -6.51 14.92
N LYS A 37 -0.72 -7.30 14.43
CA LYS A 37 -2.13 -7.24 14.86
C LYS A 37 -2.48 -8.34 15.85
N TYR A 38 -3.43 -8.07 16.75
CA TYR A 38 -4.05 -9.05 17.67
C TYR A 38 -3.04 -9.89 18.45
N GLU A 39 -1.92 -9.30 18.86
CA GLU A 39 -0.82 -9.96 19.59
C GLU A 39 -0.05 -11.04 18.79
N TYR A 40 -0.39 -11.26 17.52
CA TYR A 40 0.39 -12.11 16.64
C TYR A 40 1.77 -11.50 16.39
N ARG A 41 2.82 -12.26 16.67
CA ARG A 41 4.21 -11.90 16.40
C ARG A 41 4.93 -13.08 15.78
N PHE A 42 5.90 -12.79 14.92
CA PHE A 42 6.81 -13.82 14.44
C PHE A 42 7.79 -14.23 15.53
N GLN A 43 8.08 -15.53 15.60
CA GLN A 43 9.35 -16.00 16.13
C GLN A 43 10.47 -15.66 15.14
N ASN A 44 11.71 -15.48 15.61
CA ASN A 44 12.81 -15.04 14.75
C ASN A 44 13.01 -15.96 13.54
N GLU A 45 13.04 -17.28 13.75
CA GLU A 45 13.21 -18.28 12.68
C GLU A 45 12.08 -18.21 11.64
N GLU A 46 10.83 -18.14 12.10
CA GLU A 46 9.65 -18.02 11.23
C GLU A 46 9.71 -16.77 10.35
N PHE A 47 10.16 -15.63 10.90
CA PHE A 47 10.32 -14.41 10.13
C PHE A 47 11.46 -14.51 9.10
N GLU A 48 12.58 -15.12 9.47
CA GLU A 48 13.71 -15.31 8.57
C GLU A 48 13.36 -16.24 7.39
N GLU A 49 12.55 -17.28 7.62
CA GLU A 49 12.00 -18.14 6.55
C GLU A 49 11.11 -17.35 5.59
N LEU A 50 10.17 -16.56 6.13
CA LEU A 50 9.30 -15.68 5.34
C LEU A 50 10.13 -14.68 4.51
N LYS A 51 11.09 -14.02 5.15
CA LYS A 51 11.97 -13.03 4.52
C LYS A 51 12.76 -13.68 3.40
N THR A 52 13.39 -14.83 3.64
CA THR A 52 14.16 -15.58 2.63
C THR A 52 13.29 -15.94 1.43
N LYS A 53 12.06 -16.41 1.67
CA LYS A 53 11.10 -16.69 0.59
C LYS A 53 10.79 -15.44 -0.24
N ILE A 54 10.53 -14.30 0.41
CA ILE A 54 10.26 -13.03 -0.29
C ILE A 54 11.49 -12.60 -1.11
N LEU A 55 12.68 -12.66 -0.53
CA LEU A 55 13.92 -12.26 -1.20
C LEU A 55 14.20 -13.12 -2.45
N ASN A 56 14.01 -14.44 -2.35
CA ASN A 56 14.19 -15.36 -3.46
C ASN A 56 13.20 -15.09 -4.61
N GLU A 57 11.95 -14.75 -4.28
CA GLU A 57 10.92 -14.44 -5.27
C GLU A 57 11.14 -13.06 -5.91
N PHE A 58 11.58 -12.08 -5.13
CA PHE A 58 11.61 -10.68 -5.57
C PHE A 58 12.95 -10.28 -6.18
N GLY A 59 14.06 -10.87 -5.75
CA GLY A 59 15.42 -10.46 -6.10
C GLY A 59 15.83 -9.13 -5.47
N SER A 60 16.95 -8.55 -5.91
CA SER A 60 17.43 -7.25 -5.46
C SER A 60 16.92 -6.09 -6.33
N TYR A 61 16.93 -4.88 -5.74
CA TYR A 61 16.52 -3.62 -6.35
C TYR A 61 17.49 -2.50 -5.99
N ASP A 62 17.55 -1.48 -6.83
CA ASP A 62 18.34 -0.27 -6.57
C ASP A 62 17.65 0.63 -5.54
N LEU A 63 16.31 0.68 -5.57
CA LEU A 63 15.46 1.44 -4.65
C LEU A 63 14.19 0.63 -4.32
N VAL A 64 13.80 0.63 -3.05
CA VAL A 64 12.51 0.09 -2.60
C VAL A 64 11.69 1.21 -1.96
N ILE A 65 10.49 1.42 -2.48
CA ILE A 65 9.52 2.38 -1.99
C ILE A 65 8.43 1.62 -1.24
N ILE A 66 8.17 2.00 0.01
CA ILE A 66 7.11 1.43 0.84
C ILE A 66 6.16 2.54 1.33
N PRO A 67 4.88 2.25 1.62
CA PRO A 67 4.08 3.17 2.39
C PRO A 67 4.61 3.25 3.83
N GLU A 68 4.45 4.41 4.45
CA GLU A 68 4.70 4.55 5.87
C GLU A 68 3.85 3.56 6.67
N THR A 69 4.53 2.76 7.47
CA THR A 69 3.94 1.69 8.24
C THR A 69 4.43 1.74 9.68
N LYS A 70 3.53 1.39 10.60
CA LYS A 70 3.88 1.16 12.00
C LYS A 70 4.45 -0.24 12.22
N GLY A 71 4.24 -1.16 11.28
CA GLY A 71 4.73 -2.53 11.35
C GLY A 71 6.21 -2.61 10.99
N ARG A 72 7.02 -3.20 11.87
CA ARG A 72 8.48 -3.28 11.68
C ARG A 72 8.90 -4.20 10.54
N TYR A 73 8.14 -5.26 10.30
CA TYR A 73 8.56 -6.35 9.41
C TYR A 73 8.64 -5.97 7.94
N LEU A 74 7.70 -5.15 7.44
CA LEU A 74 7.72 -4.67 6.06
C LEU A 74 9.00 -3.85 5.79
N LYS A 75 9.39 -2.98 6.73
CA LYS A 75 10.60 -2.18 6.62
C LYS A 75 11.86 -3.05 6.59
N ILE A 76 11.94 -4.05 7.48
CA ILE A 76 13.07 -5.01 7.51
C ILE A 76 13.18 -5.79 6.18
N ILE A 77 12.04 -6.22 5.62
CA ILE A 77 12.01 -6.88 4.30
C ILE A 77 12.49 -5.92 3.21
N ALA A 78 12.04 -4.67 3.20
CA ALA A 78 12.46 -3.66 2.22
C ALA A 78 13.98 -3.40 2.29
N GLU A 79 14.54 -3.26 3.49
CA GLU A 79 15.98 -3.06 3.72
C GLU A 79 16.83 -4.26 3.32
N SER A 80 16.21 -5.45 3.25
CA SER A 80 16.88 -6.66 2.74
C SER A 80 16.84 -6.77 1.20
N LEU A 81 15.94 -6.02 0.55
CA LEU A 81 15.78 -5.98 -0.92
C LEU A 81 16.63 -4.87 -1.56
N SER A 82 16.95 -3.81 -0.81
CA SER A 82 17.79 -2.70 -1.26
C SER A 82 18.44 -1.95 -0.09
N HIS A 83 19.61 -1.36 -0.34
CA HIS A 83 20.23 -0.39 0.57
C HIS A 83 19.52 0.97 0.59
N ASN A 84 18.73 1.28 -0.43
CA ASN A 84 17.95 2.52 -0.51
C ASN A 84 16.47 2.18 -0.30
N VAL A 85 15.94 2.56 0.86
CA VAL A 85 14.54 2.37 1.21
C VAL A 85 13.91 3.72 1.51
N ILE A 86 12.82 4.03 0.82
CA ILE A 86 12.07 5.27 1.01
C ILE A 86 10.66 4.95 1.45
N SER A 87 10.27 5.55 2.57
CA SER A 87 8.93 5.43 3.12
C SER A 87 8.09 6.65 2.74
N VAL A 88 6.97 6.43 2.06
CA VAL A 88 6.05 7.49 1.65
C VAL A 88 4.99 7.69 2.72
N SER A 89 5.02 8.85 3.38
CA SER A 89 4.05 9.20 4.41
C SER A 89 2.71 9.60 3.80
N LYS A 90 1.64 9.31 4.54
CA LYS A 90 0.32 9.86 4.23
C LYS A 90 0.32 11.35 4.56
N ARG A 91 -0.41 12.12 3.76
CA ARG A 91 -0.68 13.52 4.06
C ARG A 91 -1.47 13.65 5.36
N CYS A 92 -1.30 14.78 6.04
CA CYS A 92 -2.02 15.01 7.28
C CYS A 92 -3.54 15.13 7.03
N LYS A 93 -4.35 14.77 8.02
CA LYS A 93 -5.82 14.74 7.89
C LYS A 93 -6.39 16.10 7.45
N THR A 94 -5.86 17.20 7.99
CA THR A 94 -6.35 18.55 7.69
C THR A 94 -6.18 18.89 6.21
N ASP A 95 -5.05 18.54 5.61
CA ASP A 95 -4.79 18.82 4.20
C ASP A 95 -5.65 17.96 3.29
N ILE A 96 -5.82 16.68 3.64
CA ILE A 96 -6.72 15.76 2.93
C ILE A 96 -8.16 16.27 2.96
N LEU A 97 -8.62 16.75 4.12
CA LEU A 97 -9.97 17.31 4.25
C LEU A 97 -10.13 18.56 3.38
N ALA A 98 -9.17 19.48 3.40
CA ALA A 98 -9.19 20.68 2.58
C ALA A 98 -9.33 20.36 1.07
N ASP A 99 -8.60 19.36 0.58
CA ASP A 99 -8.71 18.95 -0.82
C ASP A 99 -10.04 18.26 -1.14
N LEU A 100 -10.54 17.41 -0.23
CA LEU A 100 -11.86 16.78 -0.38
C LEU A 100 -12.97 17.82 -0.43
N GLU A 101 -12.88 18.91 0.33
CA GLU A 101 -13.90 19.97 0.30
C GLU A 101 -14.02 20.67 -1.06
N GLN A 102 -12.92 20.70 -1.82
CA GLN A 102 -12.85 21.25 -3.18
C GLN A 102 -13.39 20.28 -4.24
N GLN A 103 -13.49 18.98 -3.92
CA GLN A 103 -14.04 18.00 -4.84
C GLN A 103 -15.57 18.12 -4.97
N LYS A 104 -16.06 17.99 -6.20
CA LYS A 104 -17.49 17.93 -6.48
C LYS A 104 -18.09 16.62 -5.93
N MET A 105 -19.01 16.75 -4.98
CA MET A 105 -19.74 15.67 -4.32
C MET A 105 -21.21 16.02 -4.20
N MET A 106 -22.09 15.02 -4.28
CA MET A 106 -23.48 15.20 -3.89
C MET A 106 -23.57 15.46 -2.38
N LYS A 107 -24.54 16.28 -1.93
CA LYS A 107 -24.70 16.64 -0.50
C LYS A 107 -24.69 15.42 0.44
N ASN A 108 -25.45 14.37 0.10
CA ASN A 108 -25.54 13.15 0.91
C ASN A 108 -24.25 12.34 0.91
N GLU A 109 -23.55 12.31 -0.23
CA GLU A 109 -22.24 11.66 -0.34
C GLU A 109 -21.23 12.37 0.56
N ARG A 110 -21.14 13.71 0.45
CA ARG A 110 -20.26 14.56 1.27
C ARG A 110 -20.53 14.34 2.75
N GLN A 111 -21.78 14.47 3.21
CA GLN A 111 -22.13 14.28 4.61
C GLN A 111 -21.67 12.89 5.11
N SER A 112 -21.96 11.84 4.34
CA SER A 112 -21.60 10.48 4.75
C SER A 112 -20.08 10.24 4.79
N LEU A 113 -19.31 10.92 3.92
CA LEU A 113 -17.86 10.84 3.93
C LEU A 113 -17.29 11.58 5.13
N PHE A 114 -17.66 12.85 5.33
CA PHE A 114 -17.10 13.69 6.40
C PHE A 114 -17.44 13.16 7.80
N ASN A 115 -18.65 12.62 8.02
CA ASN A 115 -19.00 11.96 9.29
C ASN A 115 -18.06 10.79 9.63
N VAL A 116 -17.63 10.03 8.61
CA VAL A 116 -16.70 8.91 8.79
C VAL A 116 -15.30 9.43 9.10
N LEU A 117 -14.86 10.51 8.43
CA LEU A 117 -13.53 11.10 8.61
C LEU A 117 -13.36 11.84 9.93
N GLU A 118 -14.40 12.47 10.46
CA GLU A 118 -14.37 13.16 11.77
C GLU A 118 -13.85 12.23 12.87
N ASN A 119 -14.33 10.98 12.87
CA ASN A 119 -14.02 9.96 13.87
C ASN A 119 -12.68 9.22 13.64
N MET A 120 -11.83 9.69 12.72
CA MET A 120 -10.52 9.09 12.43
C MET A 120 -9.38 10.01 12.80
N ASP A 121 -8.40 9.50 13.55
CA ASP A 121 -7.13 10.21 13.76
C ASP A 121 -6.26 10.17 12.49
N VAL A 122 -6.22 9.01 11.83
CA VAL A 122 -5.48 8.77 10.60
C VAL A 122 -6.42 8.19 9.55
N ILE A 123 -6.31 8.66 8.31
CA ILE A 123 -7.17 8.22 7.20
C ILE A 123 -6.96 6.72 6.92
N GLN A 124 -8.02 5.95 7.17
CA GLN A 124 -8.10 4.51 6.95
C GLN A 124 -9.04 4.20 5.77
N ILE A 125 -8.48 3.98 4.59
CA ILE A 125 -9.24 3.74 3.34
C ILE A 125 -10.25 2.58 3.46
N ASN A 126 -9.92 1.54 4.24
CA ASN A 126 -10.80 0.39 4.47
C ASN A 126 -12.08 0.73 5.25
N LYS A 127 -12.11 1.84 6.00
CA LYS A 127 -13.29 2.33 6.74
C LYS A 127 -14.21 3.21 5.88
N ILE A 128 -13.76 3.62 4.70
CA ILE A 128 -14.50 4.46 3.76
C ILE A 128 -15.32 3.55 2.82
N LYS A 129 -16.52 4.01 2.43
CA LYS A 129 -17.38 3.27 1.47
C LYS A 129 -16.66 3.06 0.15
N GLY A 130 -16.81 1.89 -0.45
CA GLY A 130 -16.06 1.49 -1.65
C GLY A 130 -16.13 2.50 -2.80
N ASN A 131 -17.32 3.05 -3.05
CA ASN A 131 -17.56 4.04 -4.11
C ASN A 131 -16.91 5.43 -3.86
N GLN A 132 -16.49 5.71 -2.63
CA GLN A 132 -15.86 6.98 -2.23
C GLN A 132 -14.34 6.89 -2.18
N ARG A 133 -13.73 5.69 -2.14
CA ARG A 133 -12.29 5.51 -1.94
C ARG A 133 -11.43 6.12 -3.05
N LYS A 134 -11.92 6.10 -4.29
CA LYS A 134 -11.23 6.70 -5.45
C LYS A 134 -10.95 8.20 -5.30
N ARG A 135 -11.69 8.88 -4.43
CA ARG A 135 -11.50 10.32 -4.14
C ARG A 135 -10.21 10.65 -3.42
N PHE A 136 -9.49 9.63 -2.94
CA PHE A 136 -8.28 9.77 -2.17
C PHE A 136 -7.02 9.52 -3.01
N ARG A 137 -7.13 9.07 -4.27
CA ARG A 137 -5.97 8.58 -5.04
C ARG A 137 -4.87 9.63 -5.19
N ASP A 138 -5.26 10.85 -5.51
CA ASP A 138 -4.38 11.99 -5.77
C ASP A 138 -4.00 12.79 -4.51
N ILE A 139 -4.62 12.49 -3.37
CA ILE A 139 -4.49 13.29 -2.14
C ILE A 139 -4.08 12.48 -0.90
N LEU A 140 -3.98 11.15 -0.95
CA LEU A 140 -3.71 10.32 0.24
C LEU A 140 -2.25 10.40 0.71
N PHE A 141 -1.31 10.46 -0.23
CA PHE A 141 0.13 10.40 0.05
C PHE A 141 0.84 11.68 -0.37
N GLU A 142 1.98 11.96 0.27
CA GLU A 142 2.87 13.03 -0.15
C GLU A 142 3.39 12.74 -1.56
N LYS A 143 3.44 13.76 -2.42
CA LYS A 143 3.99 13.63 -3.77
C LYS A 143 5.50 13.71 -3.69
N LEU A 144 6.15 12.69 -4.22
CA LEU A 144 7.61 12.58 -4.22
C LEU A 144 8.12 12.47 -5.65
N ASP A 145 9.18 13.22 -5.92
CA ASP A 145 9.89 13.16 -7.19
C ASP A 145 11.03 12.15 -7.09
N PHE A 146 11.06 11.20 -8.01
CA PHE A 146 12.04 10.14 -8.09
C PHE A 146 12.77 10.12 -9.43
N THR A 147 12.76 11.22 -10.19
CA THR A 147 13.39 11.27 -11.52
C THR A 147 14.87 10.85 -11.53
N GLU A 148 15.59 10.99 -10.41
CA GLU A 148 16.98 10.54 -10.27
C GLU A 148 17.15 9.01 -10.36
N TRP A 149 16.06 8.25 -10.21
CA TRP A 149 16.03 6.78 -10.25
C TRP A 149 15.48 6.21 -11.57
N ASN A 150 15.19 7.04 -12.59
CA ASN A 150 14.50 6.59 -13.82
C ASN A 150 15.22 5.45 -14.57
N ASP A 151 16.55 5.35 -14.48
CA ASP A 151 17.34 4.29 -15.12
C ASP A 151 17.65 3.11 -14.18
N LYS A 152 16.93 3.02 -13.05
CA LYS A 152 17.20 2.06 -11.97
C LYS A 152 16.06 1.05 -11.83
N LYS A 153 16.39 -0.11 -11.25
CA LYS A 153 15.40 -1.12 -10.91
C LYS A 153 14.70 -0.73 -9.60
N VAL A 154 13.54 -0.08 -9.73
CA VAL A 154 12.75 0.41 -8.59
C VAL A 154 11.61 -0.55 -8.27
N LEU A 155 11.42 -0.82 -6.98
CA LEU A 155 10.29 -1.59 -6.45
C LEU A 155 9.36 -0.70 -5.65
N LEU A 156 8.06 -0.71 -5.96
CA LEU A 156 7.02 -0.34 -5.02
C LEU A 156 6.52 -1.60 -4.30
N LEU A 157 6.70 -1.62 -2.99
CA LEU A 157 6.38 -2.74 -2.12
C LEU A 157 5.30 -2.35 -1.11
N ASP A 158 4.18 -3.07 -1.11
CA ASP A 158 3.15 -2.95 -0.07
C ASP A 158 2.96 -4.31 0.63
N ASP A 159 2.49 -4.30 1.87
CA ASP A 159 2.25 -5.53 2.58
C ASP A 159 1.00 -6.27 2.06
N SER A 160 -0.02 -5.55 1.60
CA SER A 160 -1.29 -6.16 1.28
C SER A 160 -2.17 -5.34 0.33
N VAL A 161 -2.74 -6.02 -0.66
CA VAL A 161 -3.74 -5.42 -1.55
C VAL A 161 -5.11 -6.09 -1.40
N PHE A 162 -6.10 -5.27 -1.01
CA PHE A 162 -7.51 -5.68 -0.91
C PHE A 162 -8.37 -4.97 -1.94
N SER A 163 -8.63 -3.67 -1.79
CA SER A 163 -9.37 -2.90 -2.80
C SER A 163 -8.50 -2.31 -3.89
N GLY A 164 -7.18 -2.25 -3.71
CA GLY A 164 -6.25 -1.60 -4.64
C GLY A 164 -6.11 -0.10 -4.45
N GLU A 165 -7.13 0.58 -3.96
CA GLU A 165 -7.14 2.06 -3.83
C GLU A 165 -5.93 2.67 -3.10
N THR A 166 -5.44 2.06 -2.01
CA THR A 166 -4.22 2.55 -1.34
C THR A 166 -2.98 2.36 -2.21
N LEU A 167 -2.87 1.22 -2.89
CA LEU A 167 -1.75 0.89 -3.77
C LEU A 167 -1.71 1.82 -4.99
N ILE A 168 -2.88 2.09 -5.58
CA ILE A 168 -3.05 3.03 -6.69
C ILE A 168 -2.65 4.43 -6.22
N ALA A 169 -3.16 4.89 -5.08
CA ALA A 169 -2.81 6.19 -4.52
C ALA A 169 -1.30 6.34 -4.27
N LEU A 170 -0.65 5.28 -3.76
CA LEU A 170 0.79 5.28 -3.55
C LEU A 170 1.55 5.31 -4.88
N LYS A 171 1.10 4.57 -5.90
CA LYS A 171 1.74 4.60 -7.22
C LYS A 171 1.61 5.97 -7.90
N GLU A 172 0.45 6.60 -7.78
CA GLU A 172 0.18 7.94 -8.32
C GLU A 172 0.98 9.03 -7.60
N SER A 173 1.37 8.81 -6.34
CA SER A 173 2.19 9.76 -5.58
C SER A 173 3.69 9.69 -5.92
N ILE A 174 4.12 8.64 -6.63
CA ILE A 174 5.52 8.44 -7.04
C ILE A 174 5.66 8.55 -8.57
N ASN A 175 6.33 9.61 -9.03
CA ASN A 175 6.47 9.89 -10.46
C ASN A 175 7.66 9.11 -11.09
N ILE A 176 7.60 7.78 -11.03
CA ILE A 176 8.61 6.88 -11.59
C ILE A 176 8.00 5.55 -12.04
N ASP A 177 8.57 4.94 -13.06
CA ASP A 177 8.27 3.56 -13.46
C ASP A 177 8.92 2.58 -12.48
N CYS A 178 8.13 1.67 -11.93
CA CYS A 178 8.58 0.71 -10.94
C CYS A 178 7.88 -0.63 -11.10
N GLU A 179 8.56 -1.71 -10.72
CA GLU A 179 7.88 -2.97 -10.45
C GLU A 179 6.96 -2.80 -9.24
N ILE A 180 5.79 -3.45 -9.26
CA ILE A 180 4.85 -3.40 -8.14
C ILE A 180 4.72 -4.82 -7.59
N LYS A 181 5.14 -5.00 -6.33
CA LYS A 181 4.97 -6.28 -5.63
C LYS A 181 4.26 -6.06 -4.31
N VAL A 182 3.41 -7.01 -3.96
CA VAL A 182 2.73 -7.01 -2.66
C VAL A 182 2.88 -8.36 -1.98
N ILE A 183 3.04 -8.37 -0.66
CA ILE A 183 3.27 -9.65 0.04
C ILE A 183 1.96 -10.47 0.05
N PHE A 184 0.85 -9.83 0.41
CA PHE A 184 -0.47 -10.46 0.53
C PHE A 184 -1.47 -9.88 -0.47
N SER A 185 -2.36 -10.74 -0.98
CA SER A 185 -3.46 -10.30 -1.82
C SER A 185 -4.73 -11.09 -1.55
N LYS A 186 -5.89 -10.46 -1.71
CA LYS A 186 -7.17 -11.18 -1.68
C LYS A 186 -7.50 -11.94 -2.97
N PHE A 187 -6.65 -11.84 -4.00
CA PHE A 187 -6.94 -12.37 -5.33
C PHE A 187 -6.59 -13.85 -5.47
#